data_AF-A0A935LV76-F1
#
_entry.id   AF-A0A935LV76-F1
#
_cell.length_a   1.000
_cell.length_b   1.000
_cell.length_c   1.000
_cell.angle_alpha   90.00
_cell.angle_beta   90.00
_cell.angle_gamma   90.00
#
_symmetry.space_group_name_H-M   'P 1'
#
loop_
_entity.id
_entity.type
_entity.pdbx_description
1 polymer ?
#
loop_
_entity_poly.entity_id
_entity_poly.type
_entity_poly.pdbx_seq_one_letter_code
_entity_poly.pdbx_strand_id
1 'polypeptide(L)'
;MEWFDAFEELMASIERYVDEHGQAPREVAVSADLYAWLSDIRRESHFLSGGENGDPDLLPTPHGPVRLVIDEALSSFEIVPS
;
A
#
# COMPACT_ATOMS: atom_id res chain seq x y z
N MET A 1 24.01 -4.71 0.39
CA MET A 1 22.88 -3.93 -0.13
C MET A 1 21.66 -4.47 0.57
N GLU A 2 21.08 -3.70 1.47
CA GLU A 2 19.77 -4.05 2.03
C GLU A 2 18.77 -3.96 0.88
N TRP A 3 18.01 -5.03 0.67
CA TRP A 3 16.95 -5.06 -0.33
C TRP A 3 15.77 -4.33 0.30
N PHE A 4 15.37 -3.19 -0.28
CA PHE A 4 14.24 -2.42 0.19
C PHE A 4 12.98 -2.98 -0.47
N ASP A 5 12.13 -3.63 0.32
CA ASP A 5 10.80 -4.04 -0.11
C ASP A 5 9.78 -2.98 0.30
N ALA A 6 9.37 -2.17 -0.67
CA ALA A 6 8.39 -1.11 -0.42
C ALA A 6 7.03 -1.67 0.01
N PHE A 7 6.72 -2.93 -0.34
CA PHE A 7 5.50 -3.59 0.12
C PHE A 7 5.60 -4.01 1.58
N GLU A 8 6.74 -4.57 2.00
CA GLU A 8 7.00 -4.93 3.40
C GLU A 8 6.95 -3.69 4.30
N GLU A 9 7.55 -2.58 3.88
CA GLU A 9 7.51 -1.30 4.61
C GLU A 9 6.09 -0.72 4.71
N LEU A 10 5.28 -0.82 3.64
CA LEU A 10 3.88 -0.42 3.66
C LEU A 10 3.08 -1.23 4.69
N MET A 11 3.26 -2.56 4.68
CA MET A 11 2.59 -3.44 5.64
C MET A 11 3.06 -3.16 7.07
N ALA A 12 4.37 -3.01 7.29
CA ALA A 12 4.93 -2.66 8.60
C ALA A 12 4.45 -1.28 9.10
N SER A 13 4.20 -0.33 8.19
CA SER A 13 3.62 0.97 8.55
C SER A 13 2.16 0.83 8.99
N ILE A 14 1.38 -0.04 8.33
CA ILE A 14 -0.01 -0.32 8.70
C ILE A 14 -0.06 -1.04 10.06
N GLU A 15 0.80 -2.05 10.27
CA GLU A 15 0.91 -2.78 11.54
C GLU A 15 1.27 -1.83 12.69
N ARG A 16 2.26 -0.95 12.50
CA ARG A 16 2.60 0.09 13.50
C ARG A 16 1.42 0.98 13.85
N TYR A 17 0.66 1.44 12.85
CA TYR A 17 -0.54 2.26 13.10
C TYR A 17 -1.61 1.48 13.88
N VAL A 18 -1.81 0.19 13.56
CA VAL A 18 -2.73 -0.68 14.30
C VAL A 18 -2.28 -0.85 15.76
N ASP A 19 -1.00 -1.06 15.99
CA ASP A 19 -0.45 -1.18 17.35
C ASP A 19 -0.62 0.10 18.16
N GLU A 20 -0.49 1.27 17.53
CA GLU A 20 -0.62 2.57 18.17
C GLU A 20 -2.08 3.01 18.40
N HIS A 21 -2.99 2.69 17.46
CA HIS A 21 -4.36 3.21 17.46
C HIS A 21 -5.44 2.15 17.71
N GLY A 22 -5.09 0.86 17.72
CA GLY A 22 -6.02 -0.26 17.90
C GLY A 22 -6.91 -0.57 16.69
N GLN A 23 -6.70 0.11 15.56
CA GLN A 23 -7.45 -0.07 14.32
C GLN A 23 -6.57 0.23 13.10
N ALA A 24 -6.91 -0.33 11.94
CA ALA A 24 -6.21 -0.02 10.70
C ALA A 24 -6.45 1.44 10.27
N PRO A 25 -5.47 2.08 9.61
CA PRO A 25 -5.70 3.36 8.96
C PRO A 25 -6.74 3.17 7.87
N ARG A 26 -7.58 4.19 7.66
CA ARG A 26 -8.55 4.14 6.55
C ARG A 26 -7.85 4.40 5.23
N GLU A 27 -6.87 5.28 5.28
CA GLU A 27 -6.13 5.76 4.13
C GLU A 27 -4.63 5.75 4.44
N VAL A 28 -3.84 5.38 3.44
CA VAL A 28 -2.38 5.50 3.48
C VAL A 28 -1.94 6.29 2.26
N ALA A 29 -1.34 7.45 2.52
CA ALA A 29 -0.72 8.26 1.50
C ALA A 29 0.64 7.66 1.11
N VAL A 30 0.87 7.53 -0.20
CA VAL A 30 2.11 7.03 -0.78
C VAL A 30 2.58 7.95 -1.89
N SER A 31 3.90 8.00 -2.12
CA SER A 31 4.46 8.71 -3.28
C SER A 31 3.93 8.16 -4.61
N ALA A 32 3.92 9.01 -5.65
CA ALA A 32 3.51 8.62 -6.99
C ALA A 32 4.31 7.43 -7.55
N ASP A 33 5.62 7.40 -7.28
CA ASP A 33 6.51 6.30 -7.71
C ASP A 33 6.11 4.97 -7.06
N LEU A 34 5.85 4.99 -5.75
CA LEU A 34 5.42 3.81 -5.01
C LEU A 34 4.05 3.32 -5.47
N TYR A 35 3.11 4.24 -5.70
CA TYR A 35 1.80 3.89 -6.22
C TYR A 35 1.88 3.22 -7.61
N ALA A 36 2.69 3.78 -8.52
CA ALA A 36 2.88 3.23 -9.85
C ALA A 36 3.47 1.81 -9.79
N TRP A 37 4.50 1.61 -8.95
CA TRP A 37 5.11 0.30 -8.75
C TRP A 37 4.14 -0.73 -8.16
N LEU A 38 3.36 -0.37 -7.12
CA LEU A 38 2.33 -1.23 -6.54
C LEU A 38 1.25 -1.60 -7.55
N SER A 39 0.83 -0.64 -8.37
CA SER A 39 -0.17 -0.85 -9.42
C SER A 39 0.30 -1.84 -10.48
N ASP A 40 1.58 -1.76 -10.88
CA ASP A 40 2.16 -2.69 -11.86
C ASP A 40 2.22 -4.12 -11.31
N ILE A 41 2.69 -4.31 -10.07
CA ILE A 41 2.75 -5.63 -9.42
C ILE A 41 1.36 -6.24 -9.27
N ARG A 42 0.37 -5.44 -8.87
CA ARG A 42 -1.01 -5.92 -8.72
C ARG A 42 -1.61 -6.29 -10.07
N ARG A 43 -1.35 -5.50 -11.12
CA ARG A 43 -1.78 -5.81 -12.48
C ARG A 43 -1.16 -7.12 -12.97
N GLU A 44 0.12 -7.34 -12.72
CA GLU A 44 0.80 -8.59 -13.10
C GLU A 44 0.28 -9.79 -12.32
N SER A 45 0.11 -9.64 -11.00
CA SER A 45 -0.48 -10.68 -10.14
C SER A 45 -1.91 -11.04 -10.56
N HIS A 46 -2.70 -10.04 -10.95
CA HIS A 46 -4.05 -10.21 -11.48
C HIS A 46 -4.05 -10.96 -12.82
N PHE A 47 -3.16 -10.59 -13.75
CA PHE A 47 -3.01 -11.29 -15.03
C PHE A 47 -2.69 -12.77 -14.83
N LEU A 48 -1.88 -13.11 -13.83
CA LEU A 48 -1.50 -14.48 -13.51
C LEU A 48 -2.60 -15.27 -12.79
N SER A 49 -3.42 -14.62 -11.96
CA SER A 49 -4.43 -15.28 -11.12
C SER A 49 -5.83 -15.35 -11.76
N GLY A 50 -6.07 -14.60 -12.85
CA GLY A 50 -7.35 -14.62 -13.57
C GLY A 50 -8.55 -14.09 -12.76
N GLY A 51 -8.28 -13.29 -11.72
CA GLY A 51 -9.30 -12.72 -10.83
C GLY A 51 -10.14 -11.61 -11.45
N GLU A 52 -11.14 -11.12 -10.71
CA GLU A 52 -11.92 -9.93 -11.08
C GLU A 52 -11.15 -8.65 -10.74
N ASN A 53 -11.35 -7.59 -11.54
CA ASN A 53 -10.77 -6.25 -11.28
C ASN A 53 -11.38 -5.66 -10.00
N GLY A 54 -10.74 -5.88 -8.86
CA GLY A 54 -11.00 -5.12 -7.63
C GLY A 54 -10.55 -3.66 -7.77
N ASP A 55 -11.01 -2.79 -6.86
CA ASP A 55 -10.58 -1.39 -6.82
C ASP A 55 -9.05 -1.32 -6.61
N PRO A 56 -8.28 -0.76 -7.57
CA PRO A 56 -6.82 -0.69 -7.48
C PRO A 56 -6.35 0.22 -6.34
N ASP A 57 -7.21 1.09 -5.85
CA ASP A 57 -6.90 1.97 -4.71
C ASP A 57 -7.17 1.27 -3.38
N LEU A 58 -7.87 0.13 -3.37
CA LEU A 58 -8.13 -0.64 -2.15
C LEU A 58 -7.10 -1.76 -2.01
N LEU A 59 -6.26 -1.64 -0.99
CA LEU A 59 -5.30 -2.64 -0.57
C LEU A 59 -5.94 -3.56 0.48
N PRO A 60 -6.12 -4.87 0.20
CA PRO A 60 -6.59 -5.81 1.20
C PRO A 60 -5.49 -6.06 2.24
N THR A 61 -5.78 -5.83 3.52
CA THR A 61 -4.89 -6.16 4.64
C THR A 61 -5.58 -7.09 5.64
N PRO A 62 -4.83 -7.81 6.49
CA PRO A 62 -5.41 -8.63 7.57
C PRO A 62 -6.31 -7.84 8.54
N HIS A 63 -6.12 -6.53 8.63
CA HIS A 63 -6.87 -5.63 9.51
C HIS A 63 -8.07 -4.96 8.83
N GLY A 64 -8.36 -5.35 7.59
CA GLY A 64 -9.39 -4.75 6.75
C GLY A 64 -8.79 -4.06 5.52
N PRO A 65 -9.63 -3.67 4.55
CA PRO A 65 -9.13 -3.00 3.36
C PRO A 65 -8.73 -1.54 3.69
N VAL A 66 -7.58 -1.12 3.18
CA VAL A 66 -7.01 0.22 3.36
C VAL A 66 -6.96 0.92 2.01
N ARG A 67 -7.37 2.18 1.93
CA ARG A 67 -7.32 2.95 0.68
C ARG A 67 -5.93 3.58 0.50
N LEU A 68 -5.35 3.41 -0.68
CA LEU A 68 -4.12 4.08 -1.09
C LEU A 68 -4.47 5.43 -1.70
N VAL A 69 -3.78 6.47 -1.25
CA VAL A 69 -3.92 7.83 -1.78
C VAL A 69 -2.55 8.27 -2.29
N ILE A 70 -2.52 8.88 -3.47
CA ILE A 70 -1.28 9.44 -4.02
C ILE A 70 -1.09 10.83 -3.44
N ASP A 71 0.07 11.07 -2.83
CA ASP A 71 0.49 12.41 -2.45
C ASP A 71 1.79 12.76 -3.21
N GLU A 72 1.68 13.74 -4.11
CA GLU A 72 2.78 14.19 -4.98
C GLU A 72 3.84 15.01 -4.20
N ALA A 73 3.54 15.46 -2.98
CA ALA A 73 4.49 16.16 -2.14
C ALA A 73 5.43 15.20 -1.38
N LEU A 74 5.10 13.91 -1.35
CA LEU A 74 5.90 12.89 -0.69
C LEU A 74 7.16 12.55 -1.50
N SER A 75 8.26 12.32 -0.79
CA SER A 75 9.48 11.81 -1.39
C SER A 75 9.27 10.38 -1.90
N SER A 76 10.05 9.95 -2.91
CA SER A 76 9.93 8.59 -3.44
C SER A 76 10.00 7.54 -2.32
N PHE A 77 9.04 6.62 -2.32
CA PHE A 77 8.86 5.54 -1.34
C PHE A 77 8.46 5.96 0.08
N GLU A 78 8.06 7.21 0.29
CA GLU A 78 7.49 7.66 1.56
C GLU A 78 6.04 7.18 1.74
N ILE A 79 5.68 6.82 2.98
CA ILE A 79 4.41 6.19 3.37
C ILE A 79 3.88 6.92 4.62
N VAL A 80 2.66 7.45 4.55
CA VAL A 80 2.03 8.19 5.65
C VAL A 80 0.62 7.65 5.92
N PRO A 81 0.41 6.87 7.01
CA PRO A 81 -0.91 6.36 7.39
C PRO A 81 -1.78 7.45 8.06
N SER A 82 -3.09 7.42 7.80
CA SER A 82 -4.08 8.40 8.31
C SER A 82 -5.41 7.78 8.76
#